data_AF-A0AA37TFW4-F1
#
_entry.id   AF-A0AA37TFW4-F1
#
_cell.length_a   1.000
_cell.length_b   1.000
_cell.length_c   1.000
_cell.angle_alpha   90.00
_cell.angle_beta   90.00
_cell.angle_gamma   90.00
#
_symmetry.space_group_name_H-M   'P 1'
#
loop_
_entity.id
_entity.type
_entity.pdbx_description
1 polymer ?
#
loop_
_entity_poly.entity_id
_entity_poly.type
_entity_poly.pdbx_seq_one_letter_code
_entity_poly.pdbx_strand_id
1 'polypeptide(L)'
;MPQPTPRMTLVLGGARSGKSAYAEGLIEACPGPWLYLATAQAFDDEMIDRIAQHRARRAGAWRTRDVPLALPEAVAASDGPVLVDCLTLWLTNLILAEADVVDATERLRAACAAARGPLVLVGNEVGLGIVPDNALARRFRDAAGRLHQQLAAQADRVVLTVAGLPLVVKPQASDQAPDAGVSP
;
A
#
# COMPACT_ATOMS: atom_id res chain seq x y z
N MET A 1 5.89 25.66 10.18
CA MET A 1 6.53 24.43 10.71
C MET A 1 6.17 23.31 9.76
N PRO A 2 7.09 22.41 9.36
CA PRO A 2 6.70 21.25 8.56
C PRO A 2 5.69 20.43 9.38
N GLN A 3 4.56 20.10 8.76
CA GLN A 3 3.55 19.25 9.40
C GLN A 3 4.16 17.86 9.65
N PRO A 4 3.81 17.19 10.77
CA PRO A 4 4.27 15.83 11.01
C PRO A 4 3.82 14.93 9.86
N THR A 5 4.74 14.18 9.28
CA THR A 5 4.41 13.19 8.24
C THR A 5 3.53 12.09 8.85
N PRO A 6 2.47 11.66 8.17
CA PRO A 6 1.62 10.58 8.66
C PRO A 6 2.47 9.31 8.81
N ARG A 7 2.32 8.58 9.92
CA ARG A 7 3.11 7.37 10.17
C ARG A 7 2.71 6.26 9.20
N MET A 8 1.43 6.15 8.87
CA MET A 8 0.93 5.17 7.91
C MET A 8 -0.01 5.82 6.89
N THR A 9 0.32 5.70 5.61
CA THR A 9 -0.55 6.12 4.50
C THR A 9 -0.94 4.93 3.64
N LEU A 10 -2.25 4.74 3.43
CA LEU A 10 -2.77 3.79 2.46
C LEU A 10 -3.10 4.51 1.14
N VAL A 11 -2.48 4.08 0.05
CA VAL A 11 -2.68 4.62 -1.30
C VAL A 11 -3.38 3.57 -2.16
N LEU A 12 -4.63 3.86 -2.52
CA LEU A 12 -5.47 3.03 -3.38
C LEU A 12 -5.61 3.66 -4.78
N GLY A 13 -6.07 2.86 -5.74
CA GLY A 13 -6.43 3.36 -7.07
C GLY A 13 -6.51 2.24 -8.09
N GLY A 14 -7.10 2.56 -9.24
CA GLY A 14 -7.19 1.62 -10.36
C GLY A 14 -5.83 1.27 -10.98
N ALA A 15 -5.85 0.40 -11.99
CA ALA A 15 -4.68 0.19 -12.83
C ALA A 15 -4.30 1.50 -13.54
N ARG A 16 -3.00 1.81 -13.61
CA ARG A 16 -2.45 3.02 -14.26
C ARG A 16 -3.02 4.35 -13.73
N SER A 17 -3.51 4.38 -12.48
CA SER A 17 -4.05 5.59 -11.85
C SER A 17 -3.00 6.58 -11.33
N GLY A 18 -1.71 6.23 -11.37
CA GLY A 18 -0.61 7.04 -10.82
C GLY A 18 -0.26 6.76 -9.35
N LYS A 19 -0.90 5.80 -8.67
CA LYS A 19 -0.63 5.50 -7.25
C LYS A 19 0.82 5.20 -6.89
N SER A 20 1.54 4.41 -7.70
CA SER A 20 2.94 4.07 -7.38
C SER A 20 3.83 5.31 -7.38
N ALA A 21 3.68 6.20 -8.37
CA ALA A 21 4.45 7.46 -8.43
C ALA A 21 4.10 8.40 -7.26
N TYR A 22 2.81 8.51 -6.91
CA TYR A 22 2.39 9.28 -5.74
C TYR A 22 2.98 8.70 -4.44
N ALA A 23 2.93 7.38 -4.28
CA ALA A 23 3.44 6.68 -3.10
C ALA A 23 4.97 6.77 -2.96
N GLU A 24 5.72 6.69 -4.07
CA GLU A 24 7.16 6.92 -4.11
C GLU A 24 7.49 8.35 -3.64
N GLY A 25 6.79 9.37 -4.16
CA GLY A 25 6.99 10.75 -3.75
C GLY A 25 6.75 11.01 -2.26
N LEU A 26 5.81 10.29 -1.62
CA LEU A 26 5.60 10.37 -0.17
C LEU A 26 6.80 9.84 0.63
N ILE A 27 7.44 8.78 0.15
CA ILE A 27 8.61 8.18 0.82
C ILE A 27 9.87 8.99 0.54
N GLU A 28 10.05 9.49 -0.67
CA GLU A 28 11.21 10.31 -1.05
C GLU A 28 11.23 11.67 -0.33
N ALA A 29 10.08 12.15 0.13
CA ALA A 29 9.99 13.32 1.02
C ALA A 29 10.53 13.05 2.44
N CYS A 30 10.76 11.78 2.81
CA CYS A 30 11.37 11.40 4.07
C CYS A 30 12.90 11.26 3.95
N PRO A 31 13.66 11.44 5.04
CA PRO A 31 15.10 11.13 5.02
C PRO A 31 15.36 9.66 4.68
N GLY A 32 16.26 9.41 3.72
CA GLY A 32 16.68 8.06 3.36
C GLY A 32 17.59 7.40 4.42
N PRO A 33 17.95 6.12 4.22
CA PRO A 33 17.63 5.27 3.07
C PRO A 33 16.18 4.79 3.06
N TRP A 34 15.64 4.54 1.87
CA TRP A 34 14.25 4.10 1.67
C TRP A 34 14.18 2.61 1.33
N LEU A 35 13.20 1.90 1.86
CA LEU A 35 13.00 0.47 1.57
C LEU A 35 11.75 0.26 0.71
N TYR A 36 11.93 -0.37 -0.45
CA TYR A 36 10.85 -0.86 -1.31
C TYR A 36 10.65 -2.36 -1.09
N LEU A 37 9.46 -2.73 -0.62
CA LEU A 37 9.01 -4.10 -0.44
C LEU A 37 8.16 -4.50 -1.64
N ALA A 38 8.78 -5.22 -2.58
CA ALA A 38 8.15 -5.68 -3.81
C ALA A 38 7.41 -7.00 -3.55
N THR A 39 6.10 -7.02 -3.76
CA THR A 39 5.29 -8.23 -3.55
C THR A 39 4.96 -8.93 -4.87
N ALA A 40 5.22 -8.28 -6.00
CA ALA A 40 5.05 -8.86 -7.31
C ALA A 40 5.99 -10.05 -7.50
N GLN A 41 5.47 -11.13 -8.09
CA GLN A 41 6.27 -12.21 -8.65
C GLN A 41 6.17 -12.11 -10.16
N ALA A 42 7.31 -12.04 -10.84
CA ALA A 42 7.34 -12.02 -12.30
C ALA A 42 6.89 -13.37 -12.86
N PHE A 43 5.63 -13.46 -13.25
CA PHE A 43 5.06 -14.64 -13.92
C PHE A 43 4.89 -14.44 -15.43
N ASP A 44 5.06 -13.22 -15.94
CA ASP A 44 4.99 -12.87 -17.36
C ASP A 44 6.02 -11.78 -17.73
N ASP A 45 6.35 -11.71 -19.03
CA ASP A 45 7.37 -10.80 -19.57
C ASP A 45 6.98 -9.32 -19.41
N GLU A 46 5.69 -8.99 -19.43
CA GLU A 46 5.20 -7.63 -19.18
C GLU A 46 5.52 -7.19 -17.74
N MET A 47 5.36 -8.08 -16.77
CA MET A 47 5.70 -7.84 -15.37
C MET A 47 7.21 -7.77 -15.17
N ILE A 48 8.01 -8.55 -15.91
CA ILE A 48 9.48 -8.47 -15.91
C ILE A 48 9.92 -7.07 -16.38
N ASP A 49 9.44 -6.62 -17.53
CA ASP A 49 9.80 -5.31 -18.10
C ASP A 49 9.36 -4.17 -17.19
N ARG A 50 8.17 -4.28 -16.59
CA ARG A 50 7.69 -3.31 -15.61
C ARG A 50 8.55 -3.29 -14.35
N ILE A 51 8.95 -4.44 -13.81
CA ILE A 51 9.87 -4.50 -12.67
C ILE A 51 11.22 -3.86 -13.03
N ALA A 52 11.75 -4.14 -14.21
CA ALA A 52 13.01 -3.56 -14.68
C ALA A 52 12.94 -2.03 -14.77
N GLN A 53 11.88 -1.47 -15.38
CA GLN A 53 11.67 -0.02 -15.47
C GLN A 53 11.50 0.64 -14.10
N HIS A 54 10.88 -0.04 -13.14
CA HIS A 54 10.72 0.48 -11.78
C HIS A 54 12.04 0.41 -11.00
N ARG A 55 12.81 -0.68 -11.13
CA ARG A 55 14.16 -0.79 -10.53
C ARG A 55 15.11 0.27 -11.08
N ALA A 56 15.08 0.52 -12.40
CA ALA A 56 15.91 1.54 -13.04
C ALA A 56 15.58 2.96 -12.57
N ARG A 57 14.29 3.27 -12.30
CA ARG A 57 13.89 4.55 -11.72
C ARG A 57 14.33 4.74 -10.28
N ARG A 58 14.54 3.65 -9.53
CA ARG A 58 14.95 3.65 -8.11
C ARG A 58 16.46 3.69 -7.94
N ALA A 59 17.17 4.46 -8.77
CA ALA A 59 18.60 4.70 -8.58
C ALA A 59 18.84 5.56 -7.31
N GLY A 60 19.93 5.33 -6.59
CA GLY A 60 20.30 6.10 -5.40
C GLY A 60 20.03 5.38 -4.08
N ALA A 61 19.34 6.05 -3.13
CA ALA A 61 19.17 5.60 -1.75
C ALA A 61 18.10 4.51 -1.54
N TRP A 62 17.44 4.08 -2.62
CA TRP A 62 16.43 3.01 -2.59
C TRP A 62 17.08 1.64 -2.41
N ARG A 63 16.58 0.89 -1.43
CA ARG A 63 16.85 -0.55 -1.26
C ARG A 63 15.59 -1.30 -1.63
N THR A 64 15.70 -2.32 -2.49
CA THR A 64 14.56 -3.16 -2.87
C THR A 64 14.71 -4.55 -2.25
N ARG A 65 13.63 -5.10 -1.71
CA ARG A 65 13.54 -6.49 -1.24
C ARG A 65 12.27 -7.12 -1.79
N ASP A 66 12.43 -8.26 -2.46
CA ASP A 66 11.30 -9.06 -2.94
C ASP A 66 10.72 -9.87 -1.76
N VAL A 67 9.44 -9.68 -1.48
CA VAL A 67 8.70 -10.25 -0.32
C VAL A 67 7.31 -10.73 -0.74
N PRO A 68 7.23 -11.77 -1.59
CA PRO A 68 5.95 -12.19 -2.17
C PRO A 68 4.96 -12.77 -1.15
N LEU A 69 5.45 -13.30 -0.02
CA LEU A 69 4.63 -13.93 1.02
C LEU A 69 4.93 -13.34 2.42
N ALA A 70 6.21 -13.25 2.79
CA ALA A 70 6.68 -12.79 4.11
C ALA A 70 6.67 -11.26 4.29
N LEU A 71 5.61 -10.60 3.80
CA LEU A 71 5.44 -9.16 3.91
C LEU A 71 5.31 -8.68 5.37
N PRO A 72 4.51 -9.31 6.25
CA PRO A 72 4.42 -8.90 7.66
C PRO A 72 5.77 -8.85 8.35
N GLU A 73 6.59 -9.89 8.17
CA GLU A 73 7.91 -10.01 8.77
C GLU A 73 8.86 -8.95 8.23
N ALA A 74 8.79 -8.66 6.93
CA ALA A 74 9.61 -7.62 6.31
C ALA A 74 9.24 -6.21 6.79
N VAL A 75 7.95 -5.91 6.97
CA VAL A 75 7.49 -4.65 7.56
C VAL A 75 7.97 -4.52 9.00
N ALA A 76 7.79 -5.57 9.82
CA ALA A 76 8.19 -5.56 11.22
C ALA A 76 9.71 -5.41 11.44
N ALA A 77 10.52 -5.91 10.51
CA ALA A 77 11.99 -5.82 10.57
C ALA A 77 12.55 -4.48 10.05
N SER A 78 11.70 -3.54 9.66
CA SER A 78 12.12 -2.27 9.04
C SER A 78 12.13 -1.11 10.04
N ASP A 79 13.22 -0.35 10.07
CA ASP A 79 13.39 0.79 10.99
C ASP A 79 13.23 2.18 10.32
N GLY A 80 13.24 2.24 8.99
CA GLY A 80 13.18 3.49 8.20
C GLY A 80 11.90 3.64 7.37
N PRO A 81 11.86 4.60 6.42
CA PRO A 81 10.73 4.75 5.51
C PRO A 81 10.55 3.52 4.59
N VAL A 82 9.33 3.00 4.53
CA VAL A 82 8.98 1.78 3.78
C VAL A 82 7.85 2.05 2.80
N LEU A 83 8.06 1.63 1.54
CA LEU A 83 7.01 1.51 0.53
C LEU A 83 6.69 0.04 0.28
N VAL A 84 5.43 -0.34 0.40
CA VAL A 84 4.91 -1.64 -0.05
C VAL A 84 4.11 -1.46 -1.33
N ASP A 85 4.48 -2.15 -2.41
CA ASP A 85 3.80 -2.09 -3.70
C ASP A 85 3.79 -3.49 -4.35
N CYS A 86 2.65 -4.21 -4.40
CA CYS A 86 1.35 -3.85 -3.82
C CYS A 86 0.67 -4.96 -3.02
N LEU A 87 -0.22 -4.53 -2.12
CA LEU A 87 -1.06 -5.38 -1.27
C LEU A 87 -1.87 -6.39 -2.09
N THR A 88 -2.37 -5.98 -3.27
CA THR A 88 -3.18 -6.86 -4.11
C THR A 88 -2.38 -7.99 -4.74
N LEU A 89 -1.10 -7.77 -5.09
CA LEU A 89 -0.26 -8.87 -5.58
C LEU A 89 0.16 -9.81 -4.44
N TRP A 90 0.47 -9.25 -3.27
CA TRP A 90 0.70 -10.06 -2.06
C TRP A 90 -0.50 -10.97 -1.75
N LEU A 91 -1.71 -10.42 -1.81
CA LEU A 91 -2.94 -11.17 -1.58
C LEU A 91 -3.15 -12.27 -2.63
N THR A 92 -2.86 -11.99 -3.90
CA THR A 92 -2.87 -13.01 -4.96
C THR A 92 -1.91 -14.15 -4.65
N ASN A 93 -0.66 -13.83 -4.26
CA ASN A 93 0.34 -14.85 -3.93
C ASN A 93 -0.12 -15.74 -2.76
N LEU A 94 -0.72 -15.15 -1.72
CA LEU A 94 -1.28 -15.91 -0.59
C LEU A 94 -2.41 -16.85 -1.03
N ILE A 95 -3.32 -16.36 -1.88
CA ILE A 95 -4.45 -17.16 -2.37
C ILE A 95 -3.95 -18.33 -3.23
N LEU A 96 -2.98 -18.08 -4.11
CA LEU A 96 -2.38 -19.11 -4.98
C LEU A 96 -1.56 -20.13 -4.19
N ALA A 97 -0.92 -19.71 -3.10
CA ALA A 97 -0.21 -20.59 -2.19
C ALA A 97 -1.14 -21.32 -1.18
N GLU A 98 -2.46 -21.15 -1.32
CA GLU A 98 -3.48 -21.69 -0.40
C GLU A 98 -3.23 -21.32 1.08
N ALA A 99 -2.59 -20.17 1.31
CA ALA A 99 -2.30 -19.69 2.66
C ALA A 99 -3.56 -19.16 3.36
N ASP A 100 -3.51 -19.12 4.69
CA ASP A 100 -4.53 -18.46 5.49
C ASP A 100 -4.43 -16.93 5.36
N VAL A 101 -5.27 -16.38 4.48
CA VAL A 101 -5.35 -14.95 4.20
C VAL A 101 -5.78 -14.14 5.44
N VAL A 102 -6.62 -14.71 6.31
CA VAL A 102 -7.13 -13.99 7.49
C VAL A 102 -6.00 -13.83 8.49
N ASP A 103 -5.30 -14.92 8.81
CA ASP A 103 -4.13 -14.88 9.68
C ASP A 103 -3.04 -13.94 9.12
N ALA A 104 -2.71 -14.09 7.83
CA ALA A 104 -1.68 -13.26 7.20
C ALA A 104 -2.04 -11.76 7.24
N THR A 105 -3.32 -11.43 7.07
CA THR A 105 -3.80 -10.04 7.18
C THR A 105 -3.65 -9.51 8.59
N GLU A 106 -3.99 -10.30 9.62
CA GLU A 106 -3.84 -9.86 11.01
C GLU A 106 -2.36 -9.69 11.38
N ARG A 107 -1.48 -10.58 10.92
CA ARG A 107 -0.03 -10.41 11.08
C ARG A 107 0.48 -9.14 10.40
N LEU A 108 -0.01 -8.82 9.19
CA LEU A 108 0.34 -7.56 8.53
C LEU A 108 -0.12 -6.34 9.33
N ARG A 109 -1.36 -6.36 9.83
CA ARG A 109 -1.90 -5.30 10.69
C ARG A 109 -1.06 -5.07 11.95
N ALA A 110 -0.66 -6.15 12.62
CA ALA A 110 0.21 -6.07 13.78
C ALA A 110 1.59 -5.49 13.42
N ALA A 111 2.17 -5.90 12.28
CA ALA A 111 3.44 -5.36 11.79
C ALA A 111 3.34 -3.86 11.45
N CYS A 112 2.27 -3.43 10.80
CA CYS A 112 2.01 -2.02 10.50
C CYS A 112 1.90 -1.18 11.79
N ALA A 113 1.20 -1.68 12.81
CA ALA A 113 1.08 -1.00 14.10
C ALA A 113 2.41 -0.89 14.85
N ALA A 114 3.32 -1.85 14.65
CA ALA A 114 4.66 -1.86 15.25
C ALA A 114 5.72 -1.12 14.42
N ALA A 115 5.38 -0.64 13.22
CA ALA A 115 6.33 0.01 12.32
C ALA A 115 6.90 1.29 12.95
N ARG A 116 8.23 1.43 12.87
CA ARG A 116 8.97 2.52 13.54
C ARG A 116 9.14 3.75 12.65
N GLY A 117 9.16 3.55 11.33
CA GLY A 117 9.31 4.60 10.33
C GLY A 117 8.03 4.85 9.53
N PRO A 118 8.03 5.88 8.65
CA PRO A 118 6.93 6.14 7.73
C PRO A 118 6.63 4.92 6.86
N LEU A 119 5.35 4.54 6.79
CA LEU A 119 4.90 3.38 6.03
C LEU A 119 3.87 3.80 4.99
N VAL A 120 4.16 3.52 3.72
CA VAL A 120 3.21 3.73 2.62
C VAL A 120 2.84 2.38 2.03
N LEU A 121 1.55 2.07 2.01
CA LEU A 121 1.01 0.83 1.47
C LEU A 121 0.22 1.11 0.20
N VAL A 122 0.53 0.42 -0.90
CA VAL A 122 -0.17 0.56 -2.17
C VAL A 122 -1.08 -0.62 -2.43
N GLY A 123 -2.33 -0.37 -2.84
CA GLY A 123 -3.29 -1.40 -3.23
C GLY A 123 -4.07 -1.02 -4.49
N ASN A 124 -4.47 -2.00 -5.30
CA ASN A 124 -5.39 -1.76 -6.41
C ASN A 124 -6.83 -1.76 -5.90
N GLU A 125 -7.60 -0.71 -6.18
CA GLU A 125 -9.05 -0.77 -5.99
C GLU A 125 -9.69 -1.58 -7.12
N VAL A 126 -10.42 -2.64 -6.77
CA VAL A 126 -10.99 -3.64 -7.69
C VAL A 126 -12.48 -3.91 -7.46
N GLY A 127 -13.07 -3.29 -6.44
CA GLY A 127 -14.46 -3.48 -6.00
C GLY A 127 -15.48 -2.53 -6.62
N LEU A 128 -15.05 -1.55 -7.43
CA LEU A 128 -15.93 -0.57 -8.07
C LEU A 128 -16.56 -1.06 -9.40
N GLY A 129 -16.34 -2.32 -9.77
CA GLY A 129 -16.85 -2.94 -10.99
C GLY A 129 -17.95 -3.98 -10.75
N ILE A 130 -18.27 -4.74 -11.79
CA ILE A 130 -19.25 -5.84 -11.72
C ILE A 130 -18.69 -7.02 -10.91
N VAL A 131 -19.57 -7.83 -10.31
CA VAL A 131 -19.20 -9.09 -9.66
C VAL A 131 -18.62 -10.05 -10.70
N PRO A 132 -17.39 -10.57 -10.53
CA PRO A 132 -16.84 -11.54 -11.47
C PRO A 132 -17.62 -12.86 -11.49
N ASP A 133 -17.70 -13.51 -12.66
CA ASP A 133 -18.29 -14.85 -12.79
C ASP A 133 -17.37 -15.96 -12.25
N ASN A 134 -16.05 -15.72 -12.24
CA ASN A 134 -15.06 -16.64 -11.69
C ASN A 134 -15.05 -16.60 -10.14
N ALA A 135 -15.22 -17.76 -9.51
CA ALA A 135 -15.19 -17.91 -8.05
C ALA A 135 -13.88 -17.43 -7.42
N LEU A 136 -12.74 -17.70 -8.07
CA LEU A 136 -11.43 -17.25 -7.60
C LEU A 136 -11.34 -15.71 -7.62
N ALA A 137 -11.84 -15.09 -8.70
CA ALA A 137 -11.86 -13.64 -8.83
C ALA A 137 -12.79 -12.97 -7.80
N ARG A 138 -13.95 -13.57 -7.49
CA ARG A 138 -14.82 -13.11 -6.38
C ARG A 138 -14.11 -13.21 -5.03
N ARG A 139 -13.49 -14.36 -4.73
CA ARG A 139 -12.74 -14.57 -3.48
C ARG A 139 -11.63 -13.53 -3.33
N PHE A 140 -10.86 -13.28 -4.39
CA PHE A 140 -9.82 -12.25 -4.41
C PHE A 140 -10.40 -10.84 -4.16
N ARG A 141 -11.43 -10.44 -4.92
CA ARG A 141 -12.07 -9.12 -4.78
C ARG A 141 -12.55 -8.88 -3.34
N ASP A 142 -13.25 -9.84 -2.77
CA ASP A 142 -13.82 -9.71 -1.43
C ASP A 142 -12.73 -9.69 -0.35
N ALA A 143 -11.65 -10.47 -0.53
CA ALA A 143 -10.49 -10.45 0.36
C ALA A 143 -9.72 -9.11 0.26
N ALA A 144 -9.54 -8.56 -0.94
CA ALA A 144 -8.89 -7.27 -1.15
C ALA A 144 -9.68 -6.15 -0.46
N GLY A 145 -11.00 -6.14 -0.63
CA GLY A 145 -11.88 -5.18 0.05
C GLY A 145 -11.78 -5.24 1.57
N ARG A 146 -11.74 -6.44 2.17
CA ARG A 146 -11.57 -6.61 3.62
C ARG A 146 -10.20 -6.14 4.10
N LEU A 147 -9.13 -6.52 3.40
CA LEU A 147 -7.76 -6.08 3.70
C LEU A 147 -7.66 -4.55 3.68
N HIS A 148 -8.17 -3.91 2.63
CA HIS A 148 -8.13 -2.45 2.51
C HIS A 148 -8.93 -1.77 3.63
N GLN A 149 -10.12 -2.26 3.98
CA GLN A 149 -10.92 -1.70 5.08
C GLN A 149 -10.16 -1.77 6.41
N GLN A 150 -9.54 -2.92 6.70
CA GLN A 150 -8.80 -3.13 7.95
C GLN A 150 -7.54 -2.25 8.05
N LEU A 151 -6.80 -2.09 6.95
CA LEU A 151 -5.63 -1.21 6.90
C LEU A 151 -6.04 0.27 6.89
N ALA A 152 -7.12 0.65 6.20
CA ALA A 152 -7.63 2.02 6.20
C ALA A 152 -8.08 2.48 7.59
N ALA A 153 -8.63 1.57 8.39
CA ALA A 153 -8.98 1.86 9.78
C ALA A 153 -7.74 2.23 10.62
N GLN A 154 -6.60 1.58 10.37
CA GLN A 154 -5.33 1.82 11.07
C GLN A 154 -4.50 2.98 10.49
N ALA A 155 -4.61 3.24 9.19
CA ALA A 155 -3.82 4.26 8.52
C ALA A 155 -4.20 5.67 9.00
N ASP A 156 -3.21 6.55 9.20
CA ASP A 156 -3.46 7.95 9.54
C ASP A 156 -4.09 8.68 8.36
N ARG A 157 -3.70 8.30 7.14
CA ARG A 157 -4.16 8.91 5.90
C ARG A 157 -4.53 7.85 4.86
N VAL A 158 -5.61 8.07 4.14
CA VAL A 158 -6.04 7.22 3.00
C VAL A 158 -6.23 8.10 1.78
N VAL A 159 -5.59 7.71 0.67
CA VAL A 159 -5.65 8.41 -0.61
C VAL A 159 -6.14 7.46 -1.69
N LEU A 160 -7.13 7.89 -2.48
CA LEU A 160 -7.50 7.25 -3.73
C LEU A 160 -6.89 8.05 -4.88
N THR A 161 -6.12 7.41 -5.74
CA THR A 161 -5.57 8.08 -6.94
C THR A 161 -6.45 7.87 -8.16
N VAL A 162 -6.68 8.95 -8.91
CA VAL A 162 -7.48 8.95 -10.13
C VAL A 162 -6.76 9.80 -11.18
N ALA A 163 -6.37 9.21 -12.31
CA ALA A 163 -5.65 9.91 -13.39
C ALA A 163 -4.41 10.70 -12.92
N GLY A 164 -3.66 10.16 -11.95
CA GLY A 164 -2.49 10.80 -11.36
C GLY A 164 -2.79 11.79 -10.23
N LEU A 165 -4.07 12.08 -9.97
CA LEU A 165 -4.49 13.05 -8.95
C LEU A 165 -4.85 12.33 -7.63
N PRO A 166 -4.34 12.80 -6.48
CA PRO A 166 -4.69 12.25 -5.18
C PRO A 166 -6.03 12.82 -4.68
N LEU A 167 -6.98 11.95 -4.40
CA LEU A 167 -8.20 12.23 -3.64
C LEU A 167 -8.01 11.75 -2.20
N VAL A 168 -7.99 12.66 -1.23
CA VAL A 168 -7.87 12.30 0.18
C VAL A 168 -9.23 11.81 0.68
N VAL A 169 -9.29 10.52 1.02
CA VAL A 169 -10.50 9.86 1.55
C VAL A 169 -10.54 9.92 3.08
N LYS A 170 -9.37 9.75 3.72
CA LYS A 170 -9.17 9.96 5.15
C LYS A 170 -8.02 10.95 5.31
N PRO A 171 -8.27 12.19 5.81
CA PRO A 171 -7.21 13.13 6.11
C PRO A 171 -6.45 12.70 7.36
N GLN A 172 -5.17 13.08 7.46
CA GLN A 172 -4.43 12.96 8.71
C GLN A 172 -4.98 13.94 9.75
N ALA A 173 -4.83 13.63 11.03
CA ALA A 173 -5.38 14.47 12.11
C ALA A 173 -4.89 15.92 12.07
N SER A 174 -3.67 16.20 11.57
CA SER A 174 -3.12 17.55 11.45
C SER A 174 -3.67 18.37 10.26
N ASP A 175 -4.37 17.72 9.32
CA ASP A 175 -5.03 18.39 8.20
C ASP A 175 -6.45 18.87 8.56
N GLN A 176 -7.00 18.39 9.69
CA GLN A 176 -8.29 18.83 10.20
C GLN A 176 -8.10 20.14 10.99
N ALA A 177 -8.40 21.28 10.38
CA ALA A 177 -8.54 22.53 11.12
C ALA A 177 -9.56 22.34 12.27
N PRO A 178 -9.41 23.01 13.42
CA PRO A 178 -10.43 22.95 14.47
C PRO A 178 -11.74 23.39 13.85
N ASP A 179 -12.74 22.51 13.93
CA ASP A 179 -14.11 22.80 13.53
C ASP A 179 -14.49 24.12 14.21
N ALA A 180 -14.57 25.19 13.42
CA ALA A 180 -14.97 26.49 13.89
C ALA A 180 -16.44 26.33 14.24
N GLY A 181 -16.69 26.00 15.50
CA GLY A 181 -17.98 25.59 16.03
C GLY A 181 -19.10 26.41 15.42
N VAL A 182 -19.92 25.74 14.61
CA VAL A 182 -21.24 26.23 14.29
C VAL A 182 -22.05 26.02 15.58
N SER A 183 -22.00 27.02 16.45
CA SER A 183 -22.96 27.15 17.55
C SER A 183 -24.37 27.27 16.94
N PRO A 184 -25.38 26.67 17.60
CA PRO A 184 -26.75 26.59 17.09
C PRO A 184 -27.45 27.96 16.98
#